data_AF-A0A7Y9RKT2-F1
#
_entry.id   AF-A0A7Y9RKT2-F1
#
_cell.length_a   1.000
_cell.length_b   1.000
_cell.length_c   1.000
_cell.angle_alpha   90.00
_cell.angle_beta   90.00
_cell.angle_gamma   90.00
#
_symmetry.space_group_name_H-M   'P 1'
#
loop_
_entity.id
_entity.type
_entity.pdbx_description
1 polymer ?
#
loop_
_entity_poly.entity_id
_entity_poly.type
_entity_poly.pdbx_seq_one_letter_code
_entity_poly.pdbx_strand_id
1 'polypeptide(L)' 'MYARSLSDSDGFWAEHGKRIDWMKPFSEVSKCSFEPGNISIKWFEDGTTKVAWNCIDRHLAKRADQVAII' A
#
# COMPACT_ATOMS: atom_id res chain seq x y z
N MET A 1 10.46 13.69 -4.66
CA MET A 1 9.81 12.75 -3.73
C MET A 1 8.95 13.48 -2.71
N TYR A 2 9.53 14.24 -1.76
CA TYR A 2 8.76 14.92 -0.70
C TYR A 2 7.75 15.97 -1.20
N ALA A 3 8.16 16.88 -2.09
CA ALA A 3 7.27 17.94 -2.56
C ALA A 3 5.99 17.37 -3.20
N ARG A 4 6.13 16.32 -4.03
CA ARG A 4 4.99 15.67 -4.70
C ARG A 4 4.07 14.93 -3.73
N SER A 5 4.59 14.31 -2.67
CA SER A 5 3.75 13.64 -1.67
C SER A 5 2.83 14.60 -0.90
N LEU A 6 3.15 15.90 -0.90
CA LEU A 6 2.33 16.96 -0.32
C LEU A 6 1.40 17.60 -1.35
N SER A 7 1.92 17.99 -2.51
CA SER A 7 1.16 18.74 -3.51
C SER A 7 0.20 17.87 -4.33
N ASP A 8 0.50 16.58 -4.50
CA ASP A 8 -0.28 15.58 -5.23
C ASP A 8 -0.21 14.26 -4.45
N SER A 9 -0.81 14.25 -3.25
CA SER A 9 -0.66 13.12 -2.33
C SER A 9 -1.26 11.83 -2.90
N ASP A 10 -2.46 11.90 -3.46
CA ASP A 10 -3.12 10.73 -4.03
C ASP A 10 -2.41 10.21 -5.28
N GLY A 11 -1.97 11.08 -6.20
CA GLY A 11 -1.19 10.64 -7.36
C GLY A 11 0.15 10.03 -6.97
N PHE A 12 0.82 10.59 -5.95
CA PHE A 12 2.04 10.04 -5.38
C PHE A 12 1.83 8.66 -4.77
N TRP A 13 0.82 8.51 -3.91
CA TRP A 13 0.56 7.24 -3.22
C TRP A 13 -0.13 6.20 -4.10
N ALA A 14 -0.85 6.59 -5.15
CA ALA A 14 -1.33 5.68 -6.20
C ALA A 14 -0.17 5.00 -6.93
N GLU A 15 0.90 5.76 -7.21
CA GLU A 15 2.11 5.22 -7.83
C GLU A 15 2.85 4.28 -6.86
N HIS A 16 3.06 4.72 -5.62
CA HIS A 16 3.82 3.95 -4.64
C HIS A 16 3.07 2.74 -4.06
N GLY A 17 1.74 2.79 -3.98
CA GLY A 17 0.90 1.67 -3.55
C GLY A 17 1.04 0.44 -4.44
N LYS A 18 1.50 0.60 -5.70
CA LYS A 18 1.75 -0.49 -6.66
C LYS A 18 3.03 -1.29 -6.37
N ARG A 19 3.80 -0.93 -5.33
CA ARG A 19 5.00 -1.68 -4.90
C ARG A 19 4.68 -3.01 -4.22
N ILE A 20 3.45 -3.15 -3.74
CA ILE A 20 2.92 -4.40 -3.20
C ILE A 20 1.89 -4.96 -4.16
N ASP A 21 1.73 -6.27 -4.10
CA ASP A 21 0.78 -7.01 -4.90
C ASP A 21 -0.61 -6.88 -4.26
N TRP A 22 -1.60 -6.58 -5.09
CA TRP A 22 -2.99 -6.47 -4.71
C TRP A 22 -3.79 -7.61 -5.35
N MET A 23 -4.57 -8.32 -4.55
CA MET A 23 -5.53 -9.32 -5.03
C MET A 23 -6.72 -8.63 -5.72
N LYS A 24 -7.18 -7.54 -5.11
CA LYS A 24 -8.07 -6.56 -5.72
C LYS A 24 -7.38 -5.20 -5.70
N PRO A 25 -7.04 -4.60 -6.87
CA PRO A 25 -6.48 -3.25 -6.92
C PRO A 25 -7.41 -2.25 -6.25
N PHE A 26 -6.84 -1.27 -5.55
CA PHE A 26 -7.58 -0.13 -5.03
C PHE A 26 -7.92 0.86 -6.14
N SER A 27 -9.00 1.61 -5.97
CA SER A 27 -9.32 2.79 -6.79
C SER A 27 -9.27 4.09 -5.97
N GLU A 28 -9.51 4.01 -4.66
CA GLU A 28 -9.43 5.14 -3.73
C GLU A 28 -8.10 5.09 -2.97
N VAL A 29 -7.30 6.15 -3.03
CA VAL A 29 -5.98 6.18 -2.39
C VAL A 29 -6.09 6.55 -0.92
N SER A 30 -6.69 7.70 -0.63
CA SER A 30 -6.84 8.19 0.74
C SER A 30 -8.19 8.87 0.95
N LYS A 31 -8.79 8.64 2.12
CA LYS A 31 -9.98 9.32 2.59
C LYS A 31 -9.83 9.58 4.09
N CYS A 32 -9.22 10.71 4.40
CA CYS A 32 -8.82 11.06 5.76
C CYS A 32 -9.44 12.38 6.21
N SER A 33 -10.00 12.40 7.42
CA SER A 33 -10.39 13.59 8.16
C SER A 33 -9.82 13.52 9.57
N PHE A 34 -9.27 14.64 10.03
CA PHE A 34 -8.77 14.84 11.39
C PHE A 34 -9.65 15.81 12.19
N GLU A 35 -10.82 16.16 11.66
CA GLU A 35 -11.72 17.12 12.28
C GLU A 35 -12.30 16.57 13.59
N PRO A 36 -12.44 17.40 14.64
CA PRO A 36 -13.12 17.00 15.86
C PRO A 36 -14.54 16.49 15.59
N GLY A 37 -14.86 15.28 16.07
CA GLY A 37 -16.15 14.64 15.83
C GLY A 37 -16.28 13.92 14.48
N ASN A 38 -15.27 13.98 13.61
CA ASN A 38 -15.22 13.28 12.32
C ASN A 38 -13.81 12.72 12.03
N ILE A 39 -13.15 12.16 13.06
CA ILE A 39 -11.85 11.52 12.88
C ILE A 39 -12.05 10.20 12.13
N SER A 40 -11.61 10.16 10.88
CA SER A 40 -11.69 9.00 10.00
C SER A 40 -10.43 8.92 9.16
N ILE A 41 -9.72 7.80 9.17
CA ILE A 41 -8.46 7.64 8.44
C ILE A 41 -8.56 6.34 7.67
N LYS A 42 -8.62 6.45 6.34
CA LYS A 42 -8.70 5.30 5.46
C LYS A 42 -7.75 5.46 4.29
N TRP A 43 -7.02 4.39 4.00
CA TRP A 43 -6.08 4.30 2.90
C TRP A 43 -6.38 3.03 2.12
N PHE A 44 -6.47 3.15 0.80
CA PHE A 44 -6.70 2.01 -0.11
C PHE A 44 -7.92 1.17 0.29
N GLU A 45 -9.00 1.83 0.77
CA GLU A 45 -10.08 1.19 1.52
C GLU A 45 -10.85 0.13 0.73
N ASP A 46 -10.84 0.25 -0.60
CA ASP A 46 -11.53 -0.63 -1.52
C ASP A 46 -10.62 -1.72 -2.13
N GLY A 47 -9.32 -1.67 -1.82
CA GLY A 47 -8.32 -2.65 -2.23
C GLY A 47 -8.28 -3.87 -1.30
N THR A 48 -7.76 -4.98 -1.79
CA THR A 48 -7.54 -6.19 -0.98
C THR A 48 -6.17 -6.76 -1.29
N THR A 49 -5.37 -6.99 -0.23
CA THR A 49 -4.05 -7.58 -0.32
C THR A 49 -3.87 -8.64 0.78
N LYS A 50 -2.89 -9.52 0.60
CA LYS A 50 -2.47 -10.51 1.60
C LYS A 50 -1.03 -10.21 2.01
N VAL A 51 -0.82 -9.92 3.29
CA VAL A 51 0.50 -9.55 3.81
C VAL A 51 1.50 -10.70 3.63
N ALA A 52 1.12 -11.94 3.97
CA ALA A 52 1.99 -13.10 3.80
C ALA A 52 2.43 -13.27 2.33
N TRP A 53 1.52 -13.07 1.36
CA TRP A 53 1.86 -13.13 -0.06
C TRP A 53 2.97 -12.14 -0.43
N ASN A 54 2.85 -10.90 0.05
CA ASN A 54 3.81 -9.85 -0.23
C ASN A 54 5.16 -10.02 0.47
N CYS A 55 5.18 -10.68 1.62
CA CYS A 55 6.39 -10.89 2.41
C CYS A 55 7.09 -12.22 2.09
N ILE A 56 6.37 -13.22 1.57
CA ILE A 56 6.86 -14.59 1.42
C ILE A 56 6.53 -15.12 0.01
N ASP A 57 5.25 -15.36 -0.27
CA ASP A 57 4.83 -16.18 -1.42
C ASP A 57 5.35 -15.63 -2.76
N ARG A 58 5.26 -14.31 -2.98
CA ARG A 58 5.70 -13.66 -4.24
C ARG A 58 7.21 -13.77 -4.49
N HIS A 59 8.00 -14.08 -3.45
CA HIS A 59 9.45 -14.19 -3.55
C HIS A 59 9.92 -15.60 -3.92
N LEU A 60 9.10 -16.63 -3.66
CA LEU A 60 9.48 -18.04 -3.83
C LEU A 60 10.00 -18.35 -5.24
N ALA A 61 9.36 -17.82 -6.29
CA ALA A 61 9.75 -18.10 -7.68
C ALA A 61 11.19 -17.68 -8.05
N LYS A 62 11.80 -16.76 -7.30
CA LYS A 62 13.13 -16.21 -7.59
C LYS A 62 14.13 -16.35 -6.45
N ARG A 63 13.66 -16.53 -5.22
CA ARG A 63 14.45 -16.40 -3.99
C ARG A 63 14.07 -17.46 -2.93
N ALA A 64 13.61 -18.64 -3.36
CA ALA A 64 13.17 -19.71 -2.44
C ALA A 64 14.23 -20.08 -1.39
N ASP A 65 15.49 -20.21 -1.81
CA ASP A 65 16.60 -20.62 -0.93
C ASP A 65 17.31 -19.45 -0.25
N GLN A 66 16.84 -18.21 -0.47
CA GLN A 66 17.41 -17.04 0.18
C GLN A 66 16.94 -16.98 1.64
N VAL A 67 17.89 -16.95 2.58
CA VAL A 67 17.60 -16.75 4.00
C VAL A 67 16.81 -15.46 4.20
N ALA A 68 15.61 -15.57 4.80
CA ALA A 68 14.75 -14.44 5.11
C ALA A 68 15.06 -13.80 6.48
N ILE A 69 15.47 -14.61 7.48
CA ILE A 69 15.75 -14.21 8.85
C ILE A 69 16.96 -15.03 9.37
N ILE A 70 17.87 -14.40 10.11
CA ILE A 70 19.04 -15.02 10.76
C ILE A 70 18.86 -14.97 12.27
#